data_AF-A0A6M2D6M8-F1
#
_entry.id   AF-A0A6M2D6M8-F1
#
_cell.length_a   1.000
_cell.length_b   1.000
_cell.length_c   1.000
_cell.angle_alpha   90.00
_cell.angle_beta   90.00
_cell.angle_gamma   90.00
#
_symmetry.space_group_name_H-M   'P 1'
#
loop_
_entity.id
_entity.type
_entity.pdbx_description
1 polymer ?
#
loop_
_entity_poly.entity_id
_entity_poly.type
_entity_poly.pdbx_seq_one_letter_code
_entity_poly.pdbx_strand_id
1 'polypeptide(L)'
;MTTIFGLSGIVGYHTVWGVTPALHSPLMSVTNAVSGITAVGGLLLMGGGVMPGTLPQSLAAGAAFVSTINIFGGFLVTQRMLDMFRRPTDPKEHNYLYAIPALAFLGAYSTAVSQGCTDLEQMMYLGSSLCCVGALAGLSSQKTSRLGNALGMVGVSGGIAATLGAMDLTPELATQVAACMGAGAGIGLLVAKKIEITDLPQLVAAFHSLVGLAAVLTCFATYMVDYPTFATDEAANVIKTALFLGTYIGGVTFSGSLVAYGKLQGLLNSAPLLLPGRHVLNSGLLAANVAAMAYYFMDDSLTAGLGCLGTTAALSTLMGFTLTSAIGGADMPVVITVLNSY
;
A
#
# COMPACT_ATOMS: atom_id res chain seq x y z
N MET A 1 12.89 -15.88 0.10
CA MET A 1 12.13 -14.73 0.63
C MET A 1 12.56 -14.32 2.04
N THR A 2 12.64 -15.23 3.02
CA THR A 2 12.98 -14.90 4.42
C THR A 2 14.30 -14.13 4.59
N THR A 3 15.35 -14.48 3.85
CA THR A 3 16.64 -13.76 3.89
C THR A 3 16.50 -12.32 3.43
N ILE A 4 15.80 -12.08 2.31
CA ILE A 4 15.57 -10.73 1.78
C ILE A 4 14.72 -9.92 2.77
N PHE A 5 13.68 -10.52 3.35
CA PHE A 5 12.84 -9.90 4.38
C PHE A 5 13.65 -9.51 5.63
N GLY A 6 14.50 -10.39 6.13
CA GLY A 6 15.34 -10.11 7.30
C GLY A 6 16.34 -8.97 7.05
N LEU A 7 17.02 -9.02 5.90
CA LEU A 7 17.99 -7.97 5.52
C LEU A 7 17.31 -6.64 5.23
N SER A 8 16.16 -6.63 4.54
CA SER A 8 15.40 -5.40 4.29
C SER A 8 14.85 -4.79 5.58
N GLY A 9 14.49 -5.61 6.57
CA GLY A 9 14.13 -5.16 7.91
C GLY A 9 15.28 -4.43 8.63
N ILE A 10 16.50 -4.96 8.57
CA ILE A 10 17.69 -4.32 9.13
C ILE A 10 17.99 -2.99 8.41
N VAL A 11 17.94 -2.98 7.07
CA VAL A 11 18.12 -1.76 6.27
C VAL A 11 17.08 -0.73 6.66
N GLY A 12 15.79 -1.10 6.69
CA GLY A 12 14.69 -0.23 7.06
C GLY A 12 14.88 0.38 8.44
N TYR A 13 15.24 -0.43 9.44
CA TYR A 13 15.52 0.03 10.81
C TYR A 13 16.60 1.12 10.82
N HIS A 14 17.76 0.88 10.23
CA HIS A 14 18.85 1.86 10.24
C HIS A 14 18.54 3.11 9.40
N THR A 15 17.81 2.96 8.30
CA THR A 15 17.45 4.09 7.43
C THR A 15 16.50 5.07 8.12
N VAL A 16 15.46 4.57 8.82
CA VAL A 16 14.48 5.47 9.46
C VAL A 16 15.03 6.20 10.68
N TRP A 17 15.96 5.57 11.42
CA TRP A 17 16.65 6.22 12.55
C TRP A 17 17.50 7.42 12.13
N GLY A 18 17.92 7.48 10.87
CA GLY A 18 18.69 8.60 10.33
C GLY A 18 17.85 9.79 9.88
N VAL A 19 16.51 9.70 9.92
CA VAL A 19 15.61 10.77 9.44
C VAL A 19 15.62 11.95 10.41
N THR A 20 15.66 13.18 9.86
CA THR A 20 15.58 14.39 10.69
C THR A 20 14.20 14.45 11.39
N PRO A 21 14.12 14.70 12.72
CA PRO A 21 12.84 14.71 13.45
C PRO A 21 11.76 15.65 12.88
N ALA A 22 12.16 16.80 12.33
CA ALA A 22 11.26 17.73 11.67
C ALA A 22 10.58 17.17 10.40
N LEU A 23 11.11 16.07 9.85
CA LEU A 23 10.63 15.42 8.63
C LEU A 23 9.83 14.13 8.91
N HIS A 24 9.44 13.85 10.16
CA HIS A 24 8.63 12.66 10.47
C HIS A 24 7.24 12.68 9.79
N SER A 25 6.60 13.83 9.65
CA SER A 25 5.31 13.91 8.93
C SER A 25 5.47 13.64 7.43
N PRO A 26 6.44 14.26 6.72
CA PRO A 26 6.81 13.83 5.37
C PRO A 26 7.21 12.35 5.27
N LEU A 27 7.89 11.77 6.27
CA LEU A 27 8.25 10.35 6.28
C LEU A 27 7.00 9.45 6.31
N MET A 28 6.00 9.78 7.14
CA MET A 28 4.71 9.08 7.13
C MET A 28 4.04 9.18 5.76
N SER A 29 4.09 10.35 5.12
CA SER A 29 3.52 10.54 3.78
C SER A 29 4.27 9.76 2.70
N VAL A 30 5.61 9.73 2.71
CA VAL A 30 6.43 8.96 1.75
C VAL A 30 6.17 7.47 1.91
N THR A 31 6.20 6.96 3.13
CA THR A 31 5.98 5.53 3.40
C THR A 31 4.59 5.10 2.96
N ASN A 32 3.57 5.93 3.20
CA ASN A 32 2.23 5.72 2.67
C ASN A 32 2.18 5.76 1.13
N ALA A 33 2.88 6.69 0.47
CA ALA A 33 2.93 6.73 -1.00
C ALA A 33 3.59 5.46 -1.58
N VAL A 34 4.68 5.01 -0.96
CA VAL A 34 5.42 3.80 -1.35
C VAL A 34 4.61 2.53 -1.10
N SER A 35 3.84 2.44 -0.02
CA SER A 35 3.00 1.27 0.29
C SER A 35 1.91 1.03 -0.75
N GLY A 36 1.58 2.04 -1.57
CA GLY A 36 0.74 1.88 -2.77
C GLY A 36 1.29 0.91 -3.81
N ILE A 37 2.50 0.37 -3.63
CA ILE A 37 3.04 -0.75 -4.41
C ILE A 37 2.18 -2.02 -4.33
N THR A 38 1.17 -2.08 -3.44
CA THR A 38 0.07 -3.05 -3.51
C THR A 38 -0.60 -3.11 -4.90
N ALA A 39 -0.48 -2.05 -5.71
CA ALA A 39 -0.86 -2.05 -7.12
C ALA A 39 -0.24 -3.22 -7.90
N VAL A 40 1.01 -3.60 -7.61
CA VAL A 40 1.70 -4.73 -8.27
C VAL A 40 0.93 -6.05 -8.08
N GLY A 41 0.44 -6.32 -6.86
CA GLY A 41 -0.35 -7.51 -6.59
C GLY A 41 -1.69 -7.52 -7.33
N GLY A 42 -2.32 -6.35 -7.46
CA GLY A 42 -3.52 -6.19 -8.30
C GLY A 42 -3.22 -6.41 -9.79
N LEU A 43 -2.17 -5.77 -10.31
CA LEU A 43 -1.79 -5.85 -11.73
C LEU A 43 -1.53 -7.30 -12.18
N LEU A 44 -0.77 -8.08 -11.39
CA LEU A 44 -0.47 -9.48 -11.71
C LEU A 44 -1.70 -10.38 -11.82
N LEU A 45 -2.83 -9.99 -11.21
CA LEU A 45 -4.08 -10.75 -11.21
C LEU A 45 -5.15 -10.13 -12.12
N MET A 46 -4.87 -8.99 -12.75
CA MET A 46 -5.74 -8.43 -13.78
C MET A 46 -5.67 -9.31 -15.03
N GLY A 47 -6.81 -9.47 -15.70
CA GLY A 47 -6.93 -10.26 -16.91
C GLY A 47 -8.32 -10.15 -17.52
N GLY A 48 -8.54 -10.86 -18.63
CA GLY A 48 -9.75 -10.74 -19.43
C GLY A 48 -9.48 -9.89 -20.68
N GLY A 49 -10.35 -8.91 -20.94
CA GLY A 49 -10.19 -7.96 -22.06
C GLY A 49 -10.25 -6.52 -21.56
N VAL A 50 -11.01 -5.65 -22.24
CA VAL A 50 -11.21 -4.26 -21.79
C VAL A 50 -11.93 -4.21 -20.44
N MET A 51 -12.75 -5.23 -20.16
CA MET A 51 -13.42 -5.44 -18.89
C MET A 51 -12.98 -6.77 -18.27
N PRO A 52 -12.95 -6.88 -16.92
CA PRO A 52 -12.71 -8.15 -16.25
C PRO A 52 -13.76 -9.20 -16.64
N GLY A 53 -13.32 -10.44 -16.85
CA GLY A 53 -14.22 -11.56 -17.18
C GLY A 53 -14.67 -12.37 -15.95
N THR A 54 -13.93 -12.29 -14.84
CA THR A 54 -14.20 -13.05 -13.62
C THR A 54 -14.14 -12.18 -12.38
N LEU A 55 -14.72 -12.65 -11.27
CA LEU A 55 -14.70 -11.92 -9.99
C LEU A 55 -13.26 -11.64 -9.49
N PRO A 56 -12.30 -12.58 -9.52
CA PRO A 56 -10.92 -12.29 -9.10
C PRO A 56 -10.28 -11.17 -9.92
N GLN A 57 -10.51 -11.13 -11.23
CA GLN A 57 -10.01 -10.06 -12.10
C GLN A 57 -10.64 -8.70 -11.76
N SER A 58 -11.93 -8.68 -11.36
CA SER A 58 -12.60 -7.46 -10.89
C SER A 58 -12.03 -6.98 -9.55
N LEU A 59 -11.77 -7.88 -8.61
CA LEU A 59 -11.14 -7.56 -7.33
C LEU A 59 -9.72 -7.04 -7.53
N ALA A 60 -8.95 -7.67 -8.42
CA ALA A 60 -7.60 -7.28 -8.81
C ALA A 60 -7.57 -5.87 -9.44
N ALA A 61 -8.49 -5.59 -10.37
CA ALA A 61 -8.66 -4.26 -10.94
C ALA A 61 -9.03 -3.22 -9.86
N GLY A 62 -9.90 -3.58 -8.92
CA GLY A 62 -10.24 -2.74 -7.77
C GLY A 62 -9.03 -2.45 -6.88
N ALA A 63 -8.21 -3.45 -6.59
CA ALA A 63 -6.97 -3.30 -5.80
C ALA A 63 -5.96 -2.38 -6.50
N ALA A 64 -5.74 -2.58 -7.81
CA ALA A 64 -4.87 -1.71 -8.61
C ALA A 64 -5.39 -0.26 -8.65
N PHE A 65 -6.71 -0.08 -8.81
CA PHE A 65 -7.35 1.23 -8.82
C PHE A 65 -7.11 2.01 -7.53
N VAL A 66 -7.48 1.45 -6.37
CA VAL A 66 -7.35 2.15 -5.07
C VAL A 66 -5.89 2.34 -4.67
N SER A 67 -5.01 1.40 -5.02
CA SER A 67 -3.56 1.54 -4.83
C SER A 67 -3.00 2.71 -5.65
N THR A 68 -3.49 2.90 -6.88
CA THR A 68 -3.06 4.01 -7.73
C THR A 68 -3.50 5.37 -7.18
N ILE A 69 -4.70 5.45 -6.58
CA ILE A 69 -5.12 6.66 -5.85
C ILE A 69 -4.11 7.00 -4.75
N ASN A 70 -3.70 6.01 -3.96
CA ASN A 70 -2.73 6.15 -2.88
C ASN A 70 -1.34 6.59 -3.38
N ILE A 71 -0.82 5.97 -4.44
CA ILE A 71 0.50 6.33 -5.02
C ILE A 71 0.53 7.81 -5.39
N PHE A 72 -0.39 8.24 -6.26
CA PHE A 72 -0.35 9.58 -6.83
C PHE A 72 -0.75 10.64 -5.81
N GLY A 73 -1.75 10.35 -4.97
CA GLY A 73 -2.15 11.22 -3.88
C GLY A 73 -1.03 11.38 -2.85
N GLY A 74 -0.42 10.29 -2.41
CA GLY A 74 0.64 10.27 -1.41
C GLY A 74 1.91 11.00 -1.85
N PHE A 75 2.38 10.79 -3.09
CA PHE A 75 3.56 11.52 -3.58
C PHE A 75 3.30 13.02 -3.75
N LEU A 76 2.09 13.42 -4.15
CA LEU A 76 1.73 14.84 -4.24
C LEU A 76 1.61 15.48 -2.85
N VAL A 77 0.98 14.81 -1.88
CA VAL A 77 0.93 15.27 -0.48
C VAL A 77 2.35 15.42 0.08
N THR A 78 3.21 14.43 -0.15
CA THR A 78 4.62 14.49 0.26
C THR A 78 5.32 15.70 -0.32
N GLN A 79 5.20 15.92 -1.63
CA GLN A 79 5.81 17.06 -2.31
C GLN A 79 5.35 18.38 -1.68
N ARG A 80 4.04 18.53 -1.45
CA ARG A 80 3.47 19.72 -0.82
C ARG A 80 3.99 19.95 0.60
N MET A 81 4.12 18.89 1.41
CA MET A 81 4.68 18.99 2.76
C MET A 81 6.16 19.43 2.71
N LEU A 82 6.95 18.86 1.79
CA LEU A 82 8.38 19.18 1.66
C LEU A 82 8.62 20.61 1.17
N ASP A 83 7.76 21.13 0.31
CA ASP A 83 7.87 22.50 -0.21
C ASP A 83 7.63 23.57 0.86
N MET A 84 6.93 23.25 1.95
CA MET A 84 6.74 24.16 3.09
C MET A 84 8.05 24.51 3.81
N PHE A 85 9.03 23.62 3.74
CA PHE A 85 10.32 23.82 4.39
C PHE A 85 11.32 24.61 3.53
N ARG A 86 10.94 24.98 2.30
CA ARG A 86 11.78 25.79 1.41
C ARG A 86 11.77 27.24 1.87
N ARG A 87 12.94 27.82 2.10
CA ARG A 87 13.05 29.24 2.48
C ARG A 87 13.13 30.12 1.24
N PRO A 88 12.60 31.37 1.30
CA PRO A 88 12.73 32.31 0.19
C PRO A 88 14.18 32.64 -0.20
N THR A 89 15.12 32.49 0.73
CA THR A 89 16.55 32.77 0.56
C THR A 89 17.35 31.56 0.06
N ASP A 90 16.74 30.38 -0.04
CA ASP A 90 17.43 29.19 -0.54
C ASP A 90 17.73 29.34 -2.05
N PRO A 91 18.85 28.78 -2.54
CA PRO A 91 19.17 28.81 -3.96
C PRO A 91 18.06 28.15 -4.80
N LYS A 92 17.99 28.50 -6.08
CA LYS A 92 17.07 27.85 -7.01
C LYS A 92 17.45 26.38 -7.14
N GLU A 93 16.49 25.50 -6.91
CA GLU A 93 16.65 24.06 -7.09
C GLU A 93 16.14 23.63 -8.46
N HIS A 94 16.83 22.66 -9.04
CA HIS A 94 16.58 22.16 -10.38
C HIS A 94 16.05 20.72 -10.33
N ASN A 95 14.97 20.49 -9.57
CA ASN A 95 14.43 19.14 -9.31
C ASN A 95 14.01 18.37 -10.57
N TYR A 96 13.73 19.09 -11.67
CA TYR A 96 13.45 18.46 -12.98
C TYR A 96 14.63 17.64 -13.51
N LEU A 97 15.87 17.90 -13.05
CA LEU A 97 17.04 17.10 -13.42
C LEU A 97 16.97 15.65 -12.91
N TYR A 98 16.19 15.38 -11.86
CA TYR A 98 15.94 14.01 -11.40
C TYR A 98 15.14 13.17 -12.40
N ALA A 99 14.51 13.79 -13.41
CA ALA A 99 13.91 13.08 -14.52
C ALA A 99 14.96 12.36 -15.40
N ILE A 100 16.21 12.83 -15.44
CA ILE A 100 17.28 12.22 -16.23
C ILE A 100 17.54 10.76 -15.81
N PRO A 101 17.90 10.47 -14.53
CA PRO A 101 18.08 9.08 -14.10
C PRO A 101 16.78 8.28 -14.14
N ALA A 102 15.61 8.90 -13.91
CA ALA A 102 14.32 8.23 -14.00
C ALA A 102 14.03 7.71 -15.41
N LEU A 103 14.20 8.57 -16.43
CA LEU A 103 14.01 8.24 -17.83
C LEU A 103 15.06 7.26 -18.32
N ALA A 104 16.31 7.37 -17.86
CA ALA A 104 17.33 6.38 -18.18
C ALA A 104 16.98 5.00 -17.60
N PHE A 105 16.55 4.94 -16.34
CA PHE A 105 16.18 3.69 -15.65
C PHE A 105 14.98 3.01 -16.30
N LEU A 106 13.87 3.74 -16.50
CA LEU A 106 12.66 3.21 -17.13
C LEU A 106 12.84 2.94 -18.63
N GLY A 107 13.54 3.84 -19.33
CA GLY A 107 13.82 3.72 -20.76
C GLY A 107 14.70 2.52 -21.07
N ALA A 108 15.77 2.31 -20.30
CA ALA A 108 16.64 1.14 -20.47
C ALA A 108 15.88 -0.17 -20.28
N TYR A 109 15.04 -0.26 -19.23
CA TYR A 109 14.19 -1.43 -19.01
C TYR A 109 13.20 -1.64 -20.16
N SER A 110 12.48 -0.58 -20.56
CA SER A 110 11.50 -0.66 -21.65
C SER A 110 12.14 -1.07 -22.99
N THR A 111 13.32 -0.55 -23.30
CA THR A 111 14.09 -0.96 -24.49
C THR A 111 14.50 -2.42 -24.40
N ALA A 112 14.99 -2.89 -23.25
CA ALA A 112 15.37 -4.29 -23.09
C ALA A 112 14.17 -5.24 -23.24
N VAL A 113 13.03 -4.93 -22.63
CA VAL A 113 11.79 -5.70 -22.80
C VAL A 113 11.35 -5.71 -24.27
N SER A 114 11.43 -4.57 -24.97
CA SER A 114 11.08 -4.50 -26.40
C SER A 114 11.99 -5.34 -27.32
N GLN A 115 13.19 -5.70 -26.85
CA GLN A 115 14.12 -6.59 -27.53
C GLN A 115 13.96 -8.06 -27.12
N GLY A 116 12.99 -8.38 -26.26
CA GLY A 116 12.73 -9.73 -25.76
C GLY A 116 13.57 -10.13 -24.55
N CYS A 117 14.23 -9.19 -23.86
CA CYS A 117 14.96 -9.47 -22.62
C CYS A 117 14.02 -9.37 -21.40
N THR A 118 13.31 -10.47 -21.10
CA THR A 118 12.32 -10.58 -20.02
C THR A 118 12.87 -11.27 -18.76
N ASP A 119 14.18 -11.24 -18.54
CA ASP A 119 14.83 -11.78 -17.33
C ASP A 119 15.35 -10.64 -16.42
N LEU A 120 14.95 -9.40 -16.70
CA LEU A 120 15.45 -8.19 -16.04
C LEU A 120 14.53 -7.68 -14.92
N GLU A 121 13.34 -8.26 -14.75
CA GLU A 121 12.33 -7.88 -13.76
C GLU A 121 12.92 -7.97 -12.35
N GLN A 122 13.67 -9.03 -12.04
CA GLN A 122 14.28 -9.21 -10.73
C GLN A 122 15.32 -8.12 -10.43
N MET A 123 16.08 -7.70 -11.44
CA MET A 123 17.02 -6.58 -11.30
C MET A 123 16.28 -5.25 -11.20
N MET A 124 15.18 -5.09 -11.92
CA MET A 124 14.33 -3.91 -11.86
C MET A 124 13.65 -3.78 -10.50
N TYR A 125 13.17 -4.87 -9.90
CA TYR A 125 12.65 -4.91 -8.53
C TYR A 125 13.73 -4.56 -7.51
N LEU A 126 14.95 -5.08 -7.67
CA LEU A 126 16.07 -4.69 -6.82
C LEU A 126 16.37 -3.19 -6.93
N GLY A 127 16.55 -2.66 -8.14
CA GLY A 127 16.79 -1.23 -8.37
C GLY A 127 15.67 -0.35 -7.81
N SER A 128 14.42 -0.76 -8.02
CA SER A 128 13.23 -0.08 -7.49
C SER A 128 13.22 -0.06 -5.96
N SER A 129 13.54 -1.19 -5.32
CA SER A 129 13.63 -1.28 -3.86
C SER A 129 14.74 -0.40 -3.29
N LEU A 130 15.90 -0.32 -3.96
CA LEU A 130 17.00 0.57 -3.57
C LEU A 130 16.61 2.04 -3.72
N CYS A 131 15.87 2.41 -4.76
CA CYS A 131 15.30 3.75 -4.90
C CYS A 131 14.30 4.06 -3.77
N CYS A 132 13.44 3.12 -3.38
CA CYS A 132 12.54 3.28 -2.23
C CYS A 132 13.31 3.43 -0.91
N VAL A 133 14.37 2.66 -0.68
CA VAL A 133 15.27 2.85 0.49
C VAL A 133 15.92 4.24 0.44
N GLY A 134 16.39 4.65 -0.74
CA GLY A 134 16.92 5.99 -1.00
C GLY A 134 15.91 7.10 -0.76
N ALA A 135 14.61 6.82 -0.95
CA ALA A 135 13.54 7.77 -0.66
C ALA A 135 13.52 8.14 0.82
N LEU A 136 13.55 7.13 1.71
CA LEU A 136 13.59 7.32 3.16
C LEU A 136 14.93 7.91 3.61
N ALA A 137 16.05 7.40 3.07
CA ALA A 137 17.38 7.91 3.37
C ALA A 137 17.53 9.39 2.98
N GLY A 138 16.88 9.82 1.90
CA GLY A 138 16.85 11.21 1.46
C GLY A 138 16.23 12.18 2.47
N LEU A 139 15.36 11.70 3.36
CA LEU A 139 14.76 12.49 4.45
C LEU A 139 15.70 12.66 5.67
N SER A 140 16.93 12.14 5.62
CA SER A 140 17.95 12.37 6.66
C SER A 140 18.38 13.83 6.79
N SER A 141 18.15 14.66 5.77
CA SER A 141 18.36 16.09 5.85
C SER A 141 17.33 16.89 5.06
N GLN A 142 17.08 18.12 5.48
CA GLN A 142 16.19 19.04 4.77
C GLN A 142 16.63 19.27 3.32
N LYS A 143 17.95 19.35 3.08
CA LYS A 143 18.52 19.63 1.76
C LYS A 143 18.23 18.50 0.78
N THR A 144 18.31 17.25 1.24
CA THR A 144 18.13 16.04 0.41
C THR A 144 16.70 15.53 0.36
N SER A 145 15.79 16.08 1.17
CA SER A 145 14.41 15.58 1.30
C SER A 145 13.65 15.46 -0.04
N ARG A 146 13.86 16.41 -0.96
CA ARG A 146 13.22 16.41 -2.30
C ARG A 146 13.80 15.35 -3.23
N LEU A 147 15.10 15.07 -3.12
CA LEU A 147 15.71 13.91 -3.78
C LEU A 147 15.07 12.62 -3.25
N GLY A 148 14.81 12.54 -1.94
CA GLY A 148 14.09 11.42 -1.34
C GLY A 148 12.73 11.19 -2.01
N ASN A 149 11.90 12.23 -2.13
CA ASN A 149 10.61 12.12 -2.82
C ASN A 149 10.76 11.68 -4.28
N ALA A 150 11.74 12.22 -5.01
CA ALA A 150 12.02 11.82 -6.39
C ALA A 150 12.44 10.35 -6.52
N LEU A 151 13.35 9.87 -5.65
CA LEU A 151 13.76 8.47 -5.63
C LEU A 151 12.59 7.53 -5.31
N GLY A 152 11.68 7.94 -4.41
CA GLY A 152 10.45 7.19 -4.15
C GLY A 152 9.57 7.05 -5.39
N MET A 153 9.37 8.15 -6.13
CA MET A 153 8.62 8.12 -7.39
C MET A 153 9.30 7.21 -8.43
N VAL A 154 10.64 7.26 -8.55
CA VAL A 154 11.40 6.38 -9.45
C VAL A 154 11.25 4.92 -9.05
N GLY A 155 11.37 4.61 -7.76
CA GLY A 155 11.26 3.24 -7.24
C GLY A 155 9.87 2.65 -7.49
N VAL A 156 8.81 3.37 -7.15
CA VAL A 156 7.43 2.89 -7.38
C VAL A 156 7.14 2.74 -8.89
N SER A 157 7.55 3.71 -9.70
CA SER A 157 7.39 3.63 -11.16
C SER A 157 8.14 2.44 -11.74
N GLY A 158 9.36 2.17 -11.25
CA GLY A 158 10.16 1.04 -11.68
C GLY A 158 9.55 -0.31 -11.33
N GLY A 159 9.02 -0.45 -10.11
CA GLY A 159 8.34 -1.67 -9.68
C GLY A 159 7.10 -1.96 -10.53
N ILE A 160 6.29 -0.92 -10.81
CA ILE A 160 5.14 -1.04 -11.70
C ILE A 160 5.57 -1.38 -13.13
N ALA A 161 6.60 -0.72 -13.66
CA ALA A 161 7.11 -1.00 -15.00
C ALA A 161 7.59 -2.45 -15.13
N ALA A 162 8.32 -2.96 -14.13
CA ALA A 162 8.74 -4.36 -14.08
C ALA A 162 7.56 -5.33 -14.12
N THR A 163 6.51 -5.03 -13.34
CA THR A 163 5.28 -5.84 -13.33
C THR A 163 4.57 -5.79 -14.67
N LEU A 164 4.44 -4.62 -15.29
CA LEU A 164 3.83 -4.51 -16.62
C LEU A 164 4.64 -5.23 -17.70
N GLY A 165 5.97 -5.21 -17.62
CA GLY A 165 6.85 -5.95 -18.53
C GLY A 165 6.78 -7.47 -18.36
N ALA A 166 6.45 -7.95 -17.15
CA ALA A 166 6.24 -9.37 -16.86
C ALA A 166 4.87 -9.89 -17.31
N MET A 167 3.92 -9.01 -17.61
CA MET A 167 2.56 -9.36 -17.99
C MET A 167 2.43 -9.55 -19.51
N ASP A 168 1.65 -10.54 -19.93
CA ASP A 168 1.22 -10.67 -21.32
C ASP A 168 0.07 -9.70 -21.62
N LEU A 169 0.43 -8.45 -21.94
CA LEU A 169 -0.51 -7.36 -22.16
C LEU A 169 -1.09 -7.39 -23.58
N THR A 170 -2.25 -8.01 -23.75
CA THR A 170 -3.07 -7.80 -24.95
C THR A 170 -3.51 -6.33 -25.05
N PRO A 171 -3.77 -5.79 -26.25
CA PRO A 171 -4.22 -4.39 -26.41
C PRO A 171 -5.47 -4.05 -25.57
N GLU A 172 -6.37 -5.02 -25.41
CA GLU A 172 -7.58 -4.91 -24.60
C GLU A 172 -7.25 -4.80 -23.10
N LEU A 173 -6.38 -5.69 -22.59
CA LEU A 173 -5.95 -5.66 -21.20
C LEU A 173 -5.11 -4.41 -20.89
N ALA A 174 -4.24 -4.00 -21.82
CA ALA A 174 -3.48 -2.75 -21.71
C ALA A 174 -4.42 -1.53 -21.58
N THR A 175 -5.52 -1.52 -22.33
CA THR A 175 -6.56 -0.49 -22.23
C THR A 175 -7.22 -0.50 -20.85
N GLN A 176 -7.56 -1.69 -20.33
CA GLN A 176 -8.12 -1.84 -18.99
C GLN A 176 -7.16 -1.31 -17.91
N VAL A 177 -5.90 -1.72 -17.95
CA VAL A 177 -4.85 -1.28 -17.01
C VAL A 177 -4.67 0.23 -17.08
N ALA A 178 -4.53 0.80 -18.27
CA ALA A 178 -4.38 2.24 -18.47
C ALA A 178 -5.59 3.04 -17.96
N ALA A 179 -6.81 2.57 -18.21
CA ALA A 179 -8.03 3.21 -17.71
C ALA A 179 -8.11 3.15 -16.17
N CYS A 180 -7.83 1.97 -15.59
CA CYS A 180 -7.84 1.74 -14.15
C CYS A 180 -6.82 2.63 -13.44
N MET A 181 -5.55 2.56 -13.84
CA MET A 181 -4.50 3.36 -13.24
C MET A 181 -4.68 4.86 -13.52
N GLY A 182 -5.05 5.23 -14.74
CA GLY A 182 -5.28 6.63 -15.11
C GLY A 182 -6.40 7.28 -14.30
N ALA A 183 -7.51 6.57 -14.09
CA ALA A 183 -8.60 7.05 -13.25
C ALA A 183 -8.18 7.17 -11.78
N GLY A 184 -7.50 6.16 -11.23
CA GLY A 184 -6.99 6.20 -9.86
C GLY A 184 -6.00 7.34 -9.64
N ALA A 185 -5.06 7.52 -10.56
CA ALA A 185 -4.09 8.62 -10.54
C ALA A 185 -4.79 9.98 -10.59
N GLY A 186 -5.77 10.13 -11.49
CA GLY A 186 -6.58 11.34 -11.60
C GLY A 186 -7.26 11.71 -10.28
N ILE A 187 -7.94 10.75 -9.63
CA ILE A 187 -8.59 10.97 -8.34
C ILE A 187 -7.57 11.33 -7.26
N GLY A 188 -6.48 10.56 -7.14
CA GLY A 188 -5.43 10.79 -6.14
C GLY A 188 -4.85 12.20 -6.24
N LEU A 189 -4.47 12.63 -7.44
CA LEU A 189 -3.95 13.97 -7.69
C LEU A 189 -4.98 15.07 -7.40
N LEU A 190 -6.24 14.86 -7.80
CA LEU A 190 -7.30 15.85 -7.57
C LEU A 190 -7.58 16.05 -6.09
N VAL A 191 -7.68 14.96 -5.31
CA VAL A 191 -7.91 15.02 -3.86
C VAL A 191 -6.70 15.67 -3.16
N ALA A 192 -5.49 15.19 -3.46
CA ALA A 192 -4.26 15.70 -2.86
C ALA A 192 -3.96 17.15 -3.21
N LYS A 193 -4.44 17.67 -4.35
CA LYS A 193 -4.31 19.09 -4.72
C LYS A 193 -5.31 20.00 -4.01
N LYS A 194 -6.52 19.51 -3.73
CA LYS A 194 -7.62 20.32 -3.18
C LYS A 194 -7.54 20.50 -1.67
N ILE A 195 -6.90 19.57 -0.95
CA ILE A 195 -6.85 19.61 0.51
C ILE A 195 -5.97 20.78 1.01
N GLU A 196 -6.32 21.35 2.17
CA GLU A 196 -5.49 22.37 2.82
C GLU A 196 -4.22 21.77 3.43
N ILE A 197 -3.21 22.62 3.63
CA ILE A 197 -1.91 22.19 4.13
C ILE A 197 -2.01 21.67 5.58
N THR A 198 -2.86 22.29 6.39
CA THR A 198 -3.13 21.88 7.78
C THR A 198 -3.76 20.50 7.88
N ASP A 199 -4.46 20.07 6.81
CA ASP A 199 -5.22 18.83 6.75
C ASP A 199 -4.45 17.67 6.10
N LEU A 200 -3.23 17.91 5.61
CA LEU A 200 -2.41 16.90 4.95
C LEU A 200 -2.16 15.66 5.83
N PRO A 201 -1.90 15.77 7.16
CA PRO A 201 -1.68 14.59 8.00
C PRO A 201 -2.88 13.63 8.04
N GLN A 202 -4.12 14.14 8.15
CA GLN A 202 -5.29 13.26 8.14
C GLN A 202 -5.60 12.69 6.75
N LEU A 203 -5.25 13.41 5.67
CA LEU A 203 -5.38 12.84 4.32
C LEU A 203 -4.43 11.64 4.13
N VAL A 204 -3.23 11.65 4.73
CA VAL A 204 -2.34 10.49 4.73
C VAL A 204 -3.03 9.29 5.39
N ALA A 205 -3.71 9.48 6.53
CA ALA A 205 -4.48 8.41 7.16
C ALA A 205 -5.62 7.90 6.25
N ALA A 206 -6.33 8.78 5.56
CA ALA A 206 -7.37 8.37 4.61
C ALA A 206 -6.80 7.53 3.46
N PHE A 207 -5.67 7.94 2.88
CA PHE A 207 -5.01 7.18 1.81
C PHE A 207 -4.47 5.83 2.30
N HIS A 208 -3.99 5.75 3.54
CA HIS A 208 -3.57 4.50 4.15
C HIS A 208 -4.71 3.47 4.19
N SER A 209 -5.96 3.89 4.41
CA SER A 209 -7.10 2.97 4.36
C SER A 209 -7.23 2.25 3.01
N LEU A 210 -6.85 2.91 1.90
CA LEU A 210 -6.90 2.33 0.56
C LEU A 210 -5.89 1.19 0.39
N VAL A 211 -4.76 1.25 1.10
CA VAL A 211 -3.74 0.18 1.13
C VAL A 211 -4.31 -1.06 1.82
N GLY A 212 -4.96 -0.88 2.98
CA GLY A 212 -5.62 -1.97 3.69
C GLY A 212 -6.73 -2.63 2.85
N LEU A 213 -7.53 -1.82 2.15
CA LEU A 213 -8.55 -2.33 1.23
C LEU A 213 -7.93 -3.08 0.05
N ALA A 214 -6.88 -2.54 -0.58
CA ALA A 214 -6.17 -3.21 -1.67
C ALA A 214 -5.64 -4.57 -1.23
N ALA A 215 -5.02 -4.66 -0.04
CA ALA A 215 -4.50 -5.90 0.51
C ALA A 215 -5.60 -6.97 0.67
N VAL A 216 -6.76 -6.61 1.20
CA VAL A 216 -7.91 -7.51 1.31
C VAL A 216 -8.36 -7.98 -0.07
N LEU A 217 -8.57 -7.05 -1.02
CA LEU A 217 -9.01 -7.38 -2.37
C LEU A 217 -8.03 -8.32 -3.09
N THR A 218 -6.72 -8.05 -2.98
CA THR A 218 -5.67 -8.91 -3.53
C THR A 218 -5.68 -10.28 -2.88
N CYS A 219 -5.80 -10.40 -1.56
CA CYS A 219 -5.82 -11.71 -0.89
C CYS A 219 -7.00 -12.59 -1.32
N PHE A 220 -8.19 -11.99 -1.48
CA PHE A 220 -9.35 -12.72 -2.01
C PHE A 220 -9.14 -13.13 -3.47
N ALA A 221 -8.65 -12.21 -4.31
CA ALA A 221 -8.37 -12.50 -5.71
C ALA A 221 -7.37 -13.65 -5.85
N THR A 222 -6.23 -13.59 -5.15
CA THR A 222 -5.20 -14.63 -5.16
C THR A 222 -5.76 -15.97 -4.67
N TYR A 223 -6.53 -15.99 -3.57
CA TYR A 223 -7.12 -17.24 -3.08
C TYR A 223 -7.99 -17.91 -4.14
N MET A 224 -8.82 -17.14 -4.84
CA MET A 224 -9.70 -17.67 -5.88
C MET A 224 -8.95 -18.15 -7.12
N VAL A 225 -7.88 -17.46 -7.52
CA VAL A 225 -7.05 -17.84 -8.67
C VAL A 225 -6.22 -19.09 -8.38
N ASP A 226 -5.60 -19.15 -7.20
CA ASP A 226 -4.68 -20.22 -6.83
C ASP A 226 -5.38 -21.44 -6.22
N TYR A 227 -6.66 -21.33 -5.86
CA TYR A 227 -7.41 -22.44 -5.25
C TYR A 227 -7.24 -23.80 -5.97
N PRO A 228 -7.32 -23.90 -7.31
CA PRO A 228 -7.15 -25.17 -8.01
C PRO A 228 -5.76 -25.80 -7.85
N THR A 229 -4.73 -25.02 -7.54
CA THR A 229 -3.34 -25.50 -7.41
C THR A 229 -3.01 -25.99 -6.00
N PHE A 230 -3.77 -25.57 -4.99
CA PHE A 230 -3.48 -25.89 -3.58
C PHE A 230 -3.47 -27.39 -3.26
N ALA A 231 -4.20 -28.21 -4.02
CA ALA A 231 -4.20 -29.66 -3.82
C ALA A 231 -2.84 -30.32 -4.17
N THR A 232 -2.05 -29.68 -5.03
CA THR A 232 -0.80 -30.24 -5.58
C THR A 232 0.45 -29.43 -5.20
N ASP A 233 0.28 -28.22 -4.67
CA ASP A 233 1.38 -27.35 -4.28
C ASP A 233 1.83 -27.63 -2.84
N GLU A 234 3.08 -28.08 -2.66
CA GLU A 234 3.69 -28.31 -1.35
C GLU A 234 3.75 -27.02 -0.50
N ALA A 235 3.73 -25.84 -1.14
CA ALA A 235 3.73 -24.54 -0.49
C ALA A 235 2.33 -23.99 -0.19
N ALA A 236 1.25 -24.71 -0.51
CA ALA A 236 -0.12 -24.25 -0.38
C ALA A 236 -0.45 -23.69 1.01
N ASN A 237 0.00 -24.35 2.07
CA ASN A 237 -0.25 -23.89 3.44
C ASN A 237 0.44 -22.56 3.78
N VAL A 238 1.62 -22.31 3.20
CA VAL A 238 2.35 -21.04 3.37
C VAL A 238 1.59 -19.93 2.65
N ILE A 239 1.13 -20.17 1.43
CA ILE A 239 0.32 -19.22 0.65
C ILE A 239 -0.99 -18.92 1.40
N LYS A 240 -1.75 -19.96 1.78
CA LYS A 240 -2.98 -19.83 2.58
C LYS A 240 -2.75 -19.00 3.85
N THR A 241 -1.65 -19.24 4.58
CA THR A 241 -1.29 -18.47 5.78
C THR A 241 -1.09 -16.99 5.45
N ALA A 242 -0.33 -16.67 4.41
CA ALA A 242 -0.07 -15.29 3.99
C ALA A 242 -1.37 -14.57 3.56
N LEU A 243 -2.26 -15.24 2.84
CA LEU A 243 -3.55 -14.69 2.40
C LEU A 243 -4.48 -14.39 3.59
N PHE A 244 -4.53 -15.28 4.57
CA PHE A 244 -5.35 -15.08 5.78
C PHE A 244 -4.82 -13.91 6.61
N LEU A 245 -3.52 -13.88 6.88
CA LEU A 245 -2.89 -12.81 7.67
C LEU A 245 -2.94 -11.46 6.92
N GLY A 246 -2.72 -11.44 5.61
CA GLY A 246 -2.86 -10.23 4.79
C GLY A 246 -4.28 -9.68 4.81
N THR A 247 -5.30 -10.55 4.75
CA THR A 247 -6.71 -10.16 4.90
C THR A 247 -7.01 -9.60 6.29
N TYR A 248 -6.48 -10.22 7.34
CA TYR A 248 -6.63 -9.75 8.72
C TYR A 248 -6.02 -8.35 8.89
N ILE A 249 -4.74 -8.19 8.55
CA ILE A 249 -3.99 -6.94 8.68
C ILE A 249 -4.68 -5.85 7.85
N GLY A 250 -5.01 -6.13 6.58
CA GLY A 250 -5.67 -5.18 5.69
C GLY A 250 -7.02 -4.67 6.22
N GLY A 251 -7.84 -5.52 6.84
CA GLY A 251 -9.12 -5.10 7.41
C GLY A 251 -8.98 -4.25 8.69
N VAL A 252 -8.03 -4.56 9.58
CA VAL A 252 -7.71 -3.70 10.73
C VAL A 252 -7.25 -2.33 10.23
N THR A 253 -6.33 -2.33 9.27
CA THR A 253 -5.75 -1.12 8.68
C THR A 253 -6.79 -0.25 7.98
N PHE A 254 -7.67 -0.86 7.18
CA PHE A 254 -8.74 -0.17 6.46
C PHE A 254 -9.66 0.60 7.43
N SER A 255 -10.27 -0.12 8.37
CA SER A 255 -11.23 0.46 9.32
C SER A 255 -10.60 1.42 10.32
N GLY A 256 -9.43 1.07 10.88
CA GLY A 256 -8.73 1.92 11.83
C GLY A 256 -8.33 3.26 11.21
N SER A 257 -7.84 3.23 9.98
CA SER A 257 -7.43 4.44 9.26
C SER A 257 -8.63 5.36 8.94
N LEU A 258 -9.79 4.78 8.61
CA LEU A 258 -11.03 5.55 8.41
C LEU A 258 -11.52 6.21 9.69
N VAL A 259 -11.46 5.53 10.84
CA VAL A 259 -11.82 6.14 12.13
C VAL A 259 -10.84 7.24 12.52
N ALA A 260 -9.53 7.01 12.32
CA ALA A 260 -8.50 8.01 12.57
C ALA A 260 -8.71 9.27 11.73
N TYR A 261 -8.95 9.09 10.43
CA TYR A 261 -9.31 10.19 9.52
C TYR A 261 -10.57 10.92 10.00
N GLY A 262 -11.65 10.18 10.29
CA GLY A 262 -12.93 10.76 10.71
C GLY A 262 -12.81 11.59 11.99
N LYS A 263 -12.01 11.16 12.97
CA LYS A 263 -11.76 11.92 14.21
C LYS A 263 -10.91 13.17 13.97
N LEU A 264 -9.86 13.09 13.15
CA LEU A 264 -9.01 14.24 12.85
C LEU A 264 -9.69 15.30 11.99
N GLN A 265 -10.55 14.86 11.06
CA GLN A 265 -11.34 15.76 10.21
C GLN A 265 -12.53 16.39 10.96
N GLY A 266 -12.82 15.98 12.19
CA GLY A 266 -13.99 16.42 12.96
C GLY A 266 -15.32 15.86 12.47
N LEU A 267 -15.30 14.81 11.63
CA LEU A 267 -16.50 14.08 11.19
C LEU A 267 -17.02 13.14 12.29
N LEU A 268 -16.14 12.69 13.18
CA LEU A 268 -16.44 11.87 14.35
C LEU A 268 -16.05 12.64 15.63
N ASN A 269 -16.71 12.31 16.74
CA ASN A 269 -16.35 12.89 18.03
C ASN A 269 -14.92 12.47 18.43
N SER A 270 -14.09 13.45 18.80
CA SER A 270 -12.73 13.24 19.27
C SER A 270 -12.65 12.51 20.62
N ALA A 271 -13.74 12.45 21.38
CA ALA A 271 -13.80 11.72 22.64
C ALA A 271 -13.62 10.20 22.42
N PRO A 272 -12.93 9.49 23.34
CA PRO A 272 -12.89 8.03 23.35
C PRO A 272 -14.28 7.40 23.47
N LEU A 273 -14.67 6.54 22.54
CA LEU A 273 -15.90 5.74 22.63
C LEU A 273 -15.63 4.47 23.45
N LEU A 274 -16.08 4.44 24.70
CA LEU A 274 -15.84 3.32 25.61
C LEU A 274 -17.06 2.39 25.68
N LEU A 275 -17.03 1.32 24.90
CA LEU A 275 -18.06 0.29 24.94
C LEU A 275 -18.01 -0.50 26.27
N PRO A 276 -19.17 -0.84 26.88
CA PRO A 276 -19.22 -1.77 28.00
C PRO A 276 -18.55 -3.10 27.64
N GLY A 277 -17.60 -3.56 28.46
CA GLY A 277 -16.90 -4.83 28.21
C GLY A 277 -15.94 -4.84 27.01
N ARG A 278 -15.46 -3.68 26.53
CA ARG A 278 -14.57 -3.55 25.35
C ARG A 278 -13.39 -4.53 25.30
N HIS A 279 -12.80 -4.88 26.45
CA HIS A 279 -11.68 -5.81 26.51
C HIS A 279 -12.13 -7.23 26.16
N VAL A 280 -13.29 -7.65 26.69
CA VAL A 280 -13.90 -8.94 26.36
C VAL A 280 -14.30 -8.98 24.89
N LEU A 281 -14.87 -7.89 24.36
CA LEU A 281 -15.20 -7.77 22.95
C LEU A 281 -13.95 -7.95 22.06
N ASN A 282 -12.89 -7.19 22.31
CA ASN A 282 -11.67 -7.26 21.50
C ASN A 282 -10.94 -8.61 21.62
N SER A 283 -10.87 -9.18 22.82
CA SER A 283 -10.35 -10.54 23.02
C SER A 283 -11.19 -11.59 22.31
N GLY A 284 -12.52 -11.43 22.30
CA GLY A 284 -13.44 -12.30 21.57
C GLY A 284 -13.26 -12.20 20.06
N LEU A 285 -13.12 -10.99 19.51
CA LEU A 285 -12.83 -10.77 18.10
C LEU A 285 -11.50 -11.41 17.68
N LEU A 286 -10.47 -11.32 18.52
CA LEU A 286 -9.17 -11.93 18.27
C LEU A 286 -9.27 -13.46 18.31
N ALA A 287 -9.90 -14.01 19.35
CA ALA A 287 -10.10 -15.46 19.48
C ALA A 287 -10.92 -16.03 18.31
N ALA A 288 -11.94 -15.31 17.86
CA ALA A 288 -12.75 -15.68 16.70
C ALA A 288 -11.94 -15.69 15.40
N ASN A 289 -11.02 -14.73 15.20
CA ASN A 289 -10.09 -14.76 14.07
C ASN A 289 -9.14 -15.98 14.13
N VAL A 290 -8.59 -16.29 15.30
CA VAL A 290 -7.74 -17.48 15.47
C VAL A 290 -8.53 -18.77 15.20
N ALA A 291 -9.77 -18.85 15.65
CA ALA A 291 -10.65 -19.99 15.37
C ALA A 291 -11.00 -20.11 13.88
N ALA A 292 -11.27 -18.98 13.20
CA ALA A 292 -11.49 -18.95 11.76
C ALA A 292 -10.24 -19.41 11.00
N MET A 293 -9.04 -19.03 11.45
CA MET A 293 -7.78 -19.50 10.87
C MET A 293 -7.61 -21.01 11.05
N ALA A 294 -7.93 -21.55 12.23
CA ALA A 294 -7.86 -23.00 12.46
C ALA A 294 -8.82 -23.75 11.52
N TYR A 295 -10.07 -23.31 11.40
CA TYR A 295 -11.05 -23.92 10.51
C TYR A 295 -10.66 -23.82 9.03
N TYR A 296 -10.04 -22.70 8.62
CA TYR A 296 -9.51 -22.48 7.26
C TYR A 296 -8.45 -23.51 6.81
N PHE A 297 -7.77 -24.16 7.76
CA PHE A 297 -6.82 -25.25 7.47
C PHE A 297 -7.41 -26.65 7.64
N MET A 298 -8.63 -26.78 8.17
CA MET A 298 -9.29 -28.07 8.36
C MET A 298 -10.17 -28.47 7.17
N ASP A 299 -10.65 -27.48 6.42
CA ASP A 299 -11.55 -27.66 5.29
C ASP A 299 -10.91 -27.08 4.02
N ASP A 300 -10.68 -27.94 3.03
CA ASP A 300 -10.05 -27.58 1.76
C ASP A 300 -11.06 -27.15 0.69
N SER A 301 -12.34 -27.04 1.02
CA SER A 301 -13.35 -26.55 0.07
C SER A 301 -13.23 -25.05 -0.17
N LEU A 302 -13.45 -24.62 -1.42
CA LEU A 302 -13.44 -23.22 -1.83
C LEU A 302 -14.40 -22.38 -0.99
N THR A 303 -15.59 -22.91 -0.71
CA THR A 303 -16.63 -22.24 0.06
C THR A 303 -16.21 -22.01 1.51
N ALA A 304 -15.65 -23.01 2.17
CA ALA A 304 -15.13 -22.84 3.54
C ALA A 304 -13.97 -21.85 3.57
N GLY A 305 -13.06 -21.95 2.61
CA GLY A 305 -11.93 -21.05 2.44
C GLY A 305 -12.33 -19.57 2.32
N LEU A 306 -13.18 -19.28 1.35
CA LEU A 306 -13.73 -17.93 1.13
C LEU A 306 -14.59 -17.46 2.32
N GLY A 307 -15.34 -18.38 2.95
CA GLY A 307 -16.11 -18.09 4.16
C GLY A 307 -15.22 -17.65 5.32
N CYS A 308 -14.06 -18.29 5.50
CA CYS A 308 -13.07 -17.92 6.52
C CYS A 308 -12.40 -16.59 6.20
N LEU A 309 -11.99 -16.34 4.95
CA LEU A 309 -11.45 -15.03 4.54
C LEU A 309 -12.48 -13.92 4.74
N GLY A 310 -13.75 -14.16 4.39
CA GLY A 310 -14.87 -13.26 4.62
C GLY A 310 -15.08 -12.95 6.10
N THR A 311 -15.04 -13.99 6.93
CA THR A 311 -15.15 -13.88 8.38
C THR A 311 -14.01 -13.04 8.95
N THR A 312 -12.77 -13.32 8.56
CA THR A 312 -11.59 -12.57 9.00
C THR A 312 -11.65 -11.12 8.57
N ALA A 313 -11.99 -10.83 7.32
CA ALA A 313 -12.14 -9.47 6.83
C ALA A 313 -13.18 -8.68 7.64
N ALA A 314 -14.33 -9.29 7.96
CA ALA A 314 -15.38 -8.65 8.75
C ALA A 314 -14.94 -8.43 10.21
N LEU A 315 -14.37 -9.45 10.85
CA LEU A 315 -13.94 -9.39 12.25
C LEU A 315 -12.76 -8.42 12.43
N SER A 316 -11.80 -8.41 11.51
CA SER A 316 -10.65 -7.50 11.55
C SER A 316 -11.06 -6.05 11.29
N THR A 317 -11.99 -5.81 10.36
CA THR A 317 -12.62 -4.50 10.14
C THR A 317 -13.35 -4.01 11.39
N LEU A 318 -14.11 -4.88 12.06
CA LEU A 318 -14.75 -4.53 13.33
C LEU A 318 -13.73 -4.27 14.44
N MET A 319 -12.63 -5.03 14.46
CA MET A 319 -11.55 -4.84 15.42
C MET A 319 -10.83 -3.52 15.23
N GLY A 320 -10.46 -3.14 14.00
CA GLY A 320 -9.83 -1.85 13.72
C GLY A 320 -10.75 -0.67 14.10
N PHE A 321 -12.06 -0.80 13.85
CA PHE A 321 -13.04 0.17 14.33
C PHE A 321 -13.10 0.27 15.86
N THR A 322 -13.24 -0.85 16.56
CA THR A 322 -13.43 -0.88 18.03
C THR A 322 -12.19 -0.45 18.79
N LEU A 323 -10.99 -0.86 18.36
CA LEU A 323 -9.72 -0.43 18.93
C LEU A 323 -9.50 1.07 18.73
N THR A 324 -9.67 1.57 17.50
CA THR A 324 -9.38 2.97 17.17
C THR A 324 -10.41 3.93 17.76
N SER A 325 -11.68 3.55 17.80
CA SER A 325 -12.76 4.38 18.36
C SER A 325 -12.57 4.63 19.86
N ALA A 326 -11.92 3.72 20.58
CA ALA A 326 -11.61 3.85 22.00
C ALA A 326 -10.41 4.76 22.30
N ILE A 327 -9.74 5.33 21.28
CA ILE A 327 -8.60 6.23 21.42
C ILE A 327 -9.06 7.69 21.23
N GLY A 328 -8.60 8.60 22.07
CA GLY A 328 -8.94 10.02 22.00
C GLY A 328 -8.23 10.73 20.84
N GLY A 329 -8.82 11.82 20.35
CA GLY A 329 -8.26 12.58 19.21
C GLY A 329 -6.85 13.12 19.45
N ALA A 330 -6.48 13.42 20.70
CA ALA A 330 -5.14 13.89 21.05
C ALA A 330 -4.04 12.84 20.79
N ASP A 331 -4.35 11.56 20.98
CA ASP A 331 -3.42 10.44 20.80
C ASP A 331 -3.53 9.80 19.40
N MET A 332 -4.38 10.36 18.53
CA MET A 332 -4.61 9.82 17.18
C MET A 332 -3.34 9.74 16.30
N PRO A 333 -2.34 10.64 16.42
CA PRO A 333 -1.07 10.47 15.72
C PRO A 333 -0.36 9.14 16.02
N VAL A 334 -0.53 8.58 17.23
CA VAL A 334 0.01 7.24 17.58
C VAL A 334 -0.70 6.14 16.81
N VAL A 335 -2.02 6.26 16.64
CA VAL A 335 -2.80 5.31 15.84
C VAL A 335 -2.31 5.32 14.40
N ILE A 336 -2.10 6.50 13.83
CA ILE A 336 -1.61 6.63 12.46
C ILE A 336 -0.26 5.93 12.29
N THR A 337 0.68 6.12 13.22
CA THR A 337 2.00 5.48 13.10
C THR A 337 1.94 3.96 13.29
N VAL A 338 1.10 3.46 14.18
CA VAL A 338 0.89 2.00 14.37
C VAL A 338 0.25 1.39 13.12
N LEU A 339 -0.82 1.98 12.60
CA LEU A 339 -1.46 1.50 11.37
C LEU A 339 -0.53 1.63 10.17
N ASN A 340 0.35 2.64 10.13
CA ASN A 340 1.36 2.76 9.08
C ASN A 340 2.39 1.61 9.08
N SER A 341 2.51 0.87 10.18
CA SER A 341 3.37 -0.31 10.28
C SER A 341 2.69 -1.63 9.91
N TYR A 342 1.35 -1.62 9.79
CA TYR A 342 0.53 -2.79 9.48
C TYR A 342 0.44 -2.98 7.96
#